data_AF-A0A424Y1S7-F1
#
_entry.id   AF-A0A424Y1S7-F1
#
_cell.length_a   1.000
_cell.length_b   1.000
_cell.length_c   1.000
_cell.angle_alpha   90.00
_cell.angle_beta   90.00
_cell.angle_gamma   90.00
#
_symmetry.space_group_name_H-M   'P 1'
#
loop_
_entity.id
_entity.type
_entity.pdbx_description
1 polymer ?
#
loop_
_entity_poly.entity_id
_entity_poly.type
_entity_poly.pdbx_seq_one_letter_code
_entity_poly.pdbx_strand_id
1 'polypeptide(L)'
;MTEVPIIYIISMGVIICLILIIIYFKQIKPLKSKYRKHNNTMEEHIILLQQKNISMNERIDQLENELLKLDQKVNELTFKGQPESDKKNSVSFIKSTPETFDKTIHYTQFLQKNHDIVKLLSDGRTTDQVAQMLNKSIREVEMVSRLLKG
;
A
#
# COMPACT_ATOMS: atom_id res chain seq x y z
N MET A 1 69.23 -26.74 51.66
CA MET A 1 67.89 -27.34 51.92
C MET A 1 66.75 -26.31 51.80
N THR A 2 66.92 -25.22 51.04
CA THR A 2 65.93 -24.12 50.94
C THR A 2 65.24 -24.02 49.57
N GLU A 3 65.66 -24.83 48.58
CA GLU A 3 65.09 -24.77 47.22
C GLU A 3 63.78 -25.55 47.08
N VAL A 4 63.63 -26.64 47.85
CA VAL A 4 62.41 -27.47 47.88
C VAL A 4 61.14 -26.69 48.26
N PRO A 5 61.12 -25.82 49.30
CA PRO A 5 59.91 -25.07 49.64
C PRO A 5 59.54 -24.01 48.58
N ILE A 6 60.51 -23.43 47.87
CA ILE A 6 60.25 -22.42 46.83
C ILE A 6 59.55 -23.07 45.63
N ILE A 7 60.01 -24.25 45.20
CA ILE A 7 59.40 -25.02 44.11
C ILE A 7 57.96 -25.40 44.46
N TYR A 8 57.68 -25.73 45.73
CA TYR A 8 56.33 -26.08 46.19
C TYR A 8 55.35 -24.88 46.18
N ILE A 9 55.82 -23.69 46.54
CA ILE A 9 54.99 -22.48 46.49
C ILE A 9 54.62 -22.13 45.04
N ILE A 10 55.58 -22.26 44.11
CA ILE A 10 55.35 -22.00 42.69
C ILE A 10 54.35 -23.01 42.10
N SER A 11 54.49 -24.30 42.41
CA SER A 11 53.58 -25.33 41.90
C SER A 11 52.15 -25.15 42.41
N MET A 12 51.96 -24.79 43.67
CA MET A 12 50.63 -24.48 44.24
C MET A 12 49.99 -23.25 43.58
N GLY A 13 50.78 -22.21 43.29
CA GLY A 13 50.31 -21.04 42.55
C GLY A 13 49.77 -21.38 41.16
N VAL A 14 50.48 -22.26 40.42
CA VAL A 14 50.04 -22.72 39.09
C VAL A 14 48.73 -23.50 39.17
N ILE A 15 48.57 -24.37 40.19
CA ILE A 15 47.34 -25.14 40.40
C ILE A 15 46.14 -24.21 40.67
N ILE A 16 46.33 -23.18 41.50
CA ILE A 16 45.28 -22.20 41.82
C ILE A 16 44.88 -21.42 40.56
N CYS A 17 45.84 -20.98 39.74
CA CYS A 17 45.58 -20.31 38.46
C CYS A 17 44.77 -21.21 37.50
N LEU A 18 45.10 -22.50 37.40
CA LEU A 18 44.36 -23.45 36.56
C LEU A 18 42.91 -23.62 37.04
N ILE A 19 42.69 -23.70 38.35
CA ILE A 19 41.33 -23.81 38.92
C ILE A 19 40.51 -22.56 38.60
N LEU A 20 41.09 -21.36 38.73
CA LEU A 20 40.43 -20.11 38.39
C LEU A 20 40.06 -20.03 36.91
N ILE A 21 40.96 -20.47 36.03
CA ILE A 21 40.71 -20.53 34.57
C ILE A 21 39.55 -21.48 34.27
N ILE A 22 39.50 -22.67 34.89
CA ILE A 22 38.41 -23.64 34.69
C ILE A 22 37.06 -23.06 35.14
N ILE A 23 37.02 -22.37 36.29
CA ILE A 23 35.80 -21.72 36.80
C ILE A 23 35.35 -20.61 35.85
N TYR A 24 36.28 -19.79 35.36
CA TYR A 24 35.99 -18.73 34.39
C TYR A 24 35.40 -19.27 33.09
N PHE A 25 35.99 -20.31 32.51
CA PHE A 25 35.44 -20.96 31.30
C PHE A 25 34.09 -21.63 31.53
N LYS A 26 33.84 -22.19 32.72
CA LYS A 26 32.55 -22.79 33.07
C LYS A 26 31.44 -21.73 33.18
N GLN A 27 31.75 -20.51 33.62
CA GLN A 27 30.79 -19.41 33.70
C GLN A 27 30.45 -18.78 32.33
N ILE A 28 31.34 -18.88 31.33
CA ILE A 28 31.14 -18.27 30.00
C ILE A 28 30.08 -19.00 29.14
N LYS A 29 29.61 -20.18 29.54
CA LYS A 29 28.48 -20.87 28.88
C LYS A 29 27.29 -20.88 29.84
N PRO A 30 26.23 -20.07 29.61
CA PRO A 30 25.35 -20.28 28.45
C PRO A 30 24.67 -18.98 27.90
N LEU A 31 25.40 -17.97 27.41
CA LEU A 31 24.73 -16.84 26.73
C LEU A 31 24.30 -17.15 25.28
N LYS A 32 24.92 -18.13 24.60
CA LYS A 32 24.63 -18.42 23.18
C LYS A 32 23.24 -19.00 22.90
N SER A 33 22.53 -19.55 23.89
CA SER A 33 21.22 -20.19 23.64
C SER A 33 20.06 -19.19 23.54
N LYS A 34 20.14 -18.05 24.24
CA LYS A 34 19.05 -17.06 24.26
C LYS A 34 19.01 -16.24 22.97
N TYR A 35 20.17 -15.87 22.42
CA TYR A 35 20.26 -15.17 21.13
C TYR A 35 19.83 -16.05 19.95
N ARG A 36 20.16 -17.34 19.97
CA ARG A 36 19.75 -18.27 18.91
C ARG A 36 18.23 -18.45 18.85
N LYS A 37 17.55 -18.48 20.00
CA LYS A 37 16.09 -18.61 20.06
C LYS A 37 15.37 -17.33 19.59
N HIS A 38 15.90 -16.16 19.94
CA HIS A 38 15.31 -14.88 19.52
C HIS A 38 15.41 -14.62 18.01
N ASN A 39 16.56 -14.95 17.41
CA ASN A 39 16.74 -14.78 15.97
C ASN A 39 15.78 -15.64 15.14
N ASN A 40 15.57 -16.91 15.56
CA ASN A 40 14.64 -17.79 14.87
C ASN A 40 13.19 -17.28 14.92
N THR A 41 12.75 -16.74 16.06
CA THR A 41 11.39 -16.18 16.19
C THR A 41 11.20 -14.93 15.31
N MET A 42 12.24 -14.09 15.20
CA MET A 42 12.16 -12.89 14.36
C MET A 42 12.12 -13.26 12.86
N GLU A 43 12.90 -14.26 12.46
CA GLU A 43 12.92 -14.77 11.09
C GLU A 43 11.58 -15.39 10.68
N GLU A 44 10.96 -16.17 11.57
CA GLU A 44 9.60 -16.70 11.37
C GLU A 44 8.54 -15.61 11.19
N HIS A 45 8.61 -14.53 11.99
CA HIS A 45 7.69 -13.39 11.85
C HIS A 45 7.87 -12.66 10.52
N ILE A 46 9.11 -12.49 10.04
CA ILE A 46 9.39 -11.84 8.75
C ILE A 46 8.83 -12.68 7.60
N ILE A 47 9.05 -13.99 7.62
CA ILE A 47 8.53 -14.91 6.59
C ILE A 47 6.99 -14.87 6.56
N LEU A 48 6.35 -14.90 7.73
CA LEU A 48 4.89 -14.84 7.84
C LEU A 48 4.32 -13.51 7.32
N LEU A 49 4.99 -12.38 7.60
CA LEU A 49 4.60 -11.07 7.07
C LEU A 49 4.76 -11.00 5.55
N GLN A 50 5.85 -11.55 5.00
CA GLN A 50 6.07 -11.62 3.55
C GLN A 50 4.99 -12.46 2.87
N GLN A 51 4.68 -13.64 3.42
CA GLN A 51 3.63 -14.51 2.89
C GLN A 51 2.25 -13.82 2.95
N LYS A 52 1.95 -13.09 4.03
CA LYS A 52 0.73 -12.31 4.15
C LYS A 52 0.66 -11.19 3.12
N ASN A 53 1.77 -10.49 2.86
CA ASN A 53 1.83 -9.45 1.83
C ASN A 53 1.59 -10.02 0.43
N ILE A 54 2.21 -11.16 0.10
CA ILE A 54 1.99 -11.84 -1.19
C ILE A 54 0.49 -12.19 -1.34
N SER A 55 -0.10 -12.84 -0.33
CA SER A 55 -1.52 -13.19 -0.37
C SER A 55 -2.44 -11.96 -0.43
N MET A 56 -2.07 -10.85 0.20
CA MET A 56 -2.80 -9.59 0.10
C MET A 56 -2.72 -8.99 -1.30
N ASN A 57 -1.55 -9.01 -1.93
CA ASN A 57 -1.40 -8.54 -3.31
C ASN A 57 -2.23 -9.37 -4.29
N GLU A 58 -2.23 -10.69 -4.15
CA GLU A 58 -3.08 -11.56 -4.98
C GLU A 58 -4.58 -11.23 -4.83
N ARG A 59 -5.02 -10.89 -3.61
CA ARG A 59 -6.41 -10.44 -3.38
C ARG A 59 -6.69 -9.07 -3.98
N ILE A 60 -5.72 -8.16 -3.96
CA ILE A 60 -5.84 -6.85 -4.62
C ILE A 60 -5.99 -7.07 -6.13
N ASP A 61 -5.14 -7.89 -6.74
CA ASP A 61 -5.21 -8.21 -8.16
C ASP A 61 -6.57 -8.84 -8.55
N GLN A 62 -7.11 -9.70 -7.68
CA GLN A 62 -8.45 -10.28 -7.88
C GLN A 62 -9.55 -9.21 -7.82
N LEU A 63 -9.50 -8.32 -6.83
CA LEU A 63 -10.47 -7.24 -6.68
C LEU A 63 -10.38 -6.24 -7.84
N GLU A 64 -9.19 -5.91 -8.31
CA GLU A 64 -8.99 -5.06 -9.50
C GLU A 64 -9.61 -5.69 -10.74
N ASN A 65 -9.41 -7.01 -10.94
CA ASN A 65 -10.03 -7.74 -12.04
C ASN A 65 -11.56 -7.81 -11.91
N GLU A 66 -12.10 -7.98 -10.70
CA GLU A 66 -13.54 -7.96 -10.46
C GLU A 66 -14.15 -6.57 -10.70
N LEU A 67 -13.45 -5.51 -10.30
CA LEU A 67 -13.85 -4.14 -10.57
C LEU A 67 -13.85 -3.83 -12.07
N LEU A 68 -12.83 -4.28 -12.82
CA LEU A 68 -12.80 -4.15 -14.28
C LEU A 68 -13.98 -4.87 -14.94
N LYS A 69 -14.31 -6.08 -14.48
CA LYS A 69 -15.49 -6.82 -14.98
C LYS A 69 -16.80 -6.12 -14.62
N LEU A 70 -16.87 -5.53 -13.43
CA LEU A 70 -18.05 -4.80 -12.98
C LEU A 70 -18.24 -3.52 -13.79
N ASP A 71 -17.16 -2.78 -14.07
CA ASP A 71 -17.18 -1.60 -14.93
C ASP A 71 -17.60 -1.96 -16.36
N GLN A 72 -17.06 -3.04 -16.93
CA GLN A 72 -17.51 -3.56 -18.22
C GLN A 72 -19.00 -3.91 -18.22
N LYS A 73 -19.48 -4.57 -17.17
CA LYS A 73 -20.89 -4.96 -17.06
C LYS A 73 -21.81 -3.75 -16.87
N VAL A 74 -21.38 -2.77 -16.08
CA VAL A 74 -22.09 -1.49 -15.94
C VAL A 74 -22.16 -0.81 -17.29
N ASN A 75 -21.04 -0.65 -17.99
CA ASN A 75 -20.99 -0.04 -19.32
C ASN A 75 -21.82 -0.80 -20.36
N GLU A 76 -21.88 -2.13 -20.31
CA GLU A 76 -22.76 -2.93 -21.17
C GLU A 76 -24.25 -2.70 -20.87
N LEU A 77 -24.60 -2.54 -19.58
CA LEU A 77 -25.96 -2.23 -19.14
C LEU A 77 -26.35 -0.78 -19.47
N THR A 78 -25.42 0.18 -19.39
CA THR A 78 -25.65 1.57 -19.85
C THR A 78 -25.80 1.62 -21.37
N PHE A 79 -25.04 0.81 -22.12
CA PHE A 79 -25.11 0.76 -23.58
C PHE A 79 -26.37 0.05 -24.11
N LYS A 80 -26.92 -0.93 -23.39
CA LYS A 80 -28.21 -1.57 -23.72
C LYS A 80 -29.44 -0.71 -23.38
N GLY A 81 -29.26 0.45 -22.73
CA GLY A 81 -30.34 1.34 -22.31
C GLY A 81 -30.52 2.62 -23.15
N GLN A 82 -29.71 2.84 -24.19
CA GLN A 82 -29.73 4.10 -24.94
C GLN A 82 -30.04 3.85 -26.43
N PRO A 83 -31.15 4.39 -26.97
CA PRO A 83 -31.43 4.31 -28.40
C PRO A 83 -30.40 5.16 -29.16
N GLU A 84 -30.00 4.67 -30.32
CA GLU A 84 -29.09 5.33 -31.27
C GLU A 84 -29.33 6.85 -31.37
N SER A 85 -28.33 7.65 -31.03
CA SER A 85 -28.10 8.93 -31.70
C SER A 85 -26.66 9.40 -31.44
N ASP A 86 -25.95 9.55 -32.56
CA ASP A 86 -24.88 10.50 -32.82
C ASP A 86 -23.46 10.27 -32.26
N LYS A 87 -22.66 9.67 -33.17
CA LYS A 87 -21.23 9.93 -33.41
C LYS A 87 -20.82 11.39 -33.11
N LYS A 88 -19.91 11.59 -32.14
CA LYS A 88 -18.57 12.20 -32.33
C LYS A 88 -17.84 12.36 -31.00
N ASN A 89 -16.50 12.37 -31.08
CA ASN A 89 -15.50 12.64 -30.04
C ASN A 89 -15.08 11.45 -29.17
N SER A 90 -14.42 10.50 -29.82
CA SER A 90 -13.35 9.70 -29.19
C SER A 90 -12.26 10.63 -28.64
N VAL A 91 -12.24 10.85 -27.32
CA VAL A 91 -11.11 11.44 -26.61
C VAL A 91 -10.00 10.39 -26.54
N SER A 92 -8.84 10.78 -27.07
CA SER A 92 -7.64 9.97 -27.24
C SER A 92 -7.10 9.36 -25.96
N PHE A 93 -6.68 8.10 -26.07
CA PHE A 93 -5.83 7.33 -25.16
C PHE A 93 -4.79 8.20 -24.42
N ILE A 94 -4.98 8.35 -23.10
CA ILE A 94 -3.93 8.88 -22.21
C ILE A 94 -3.04 7.71 -21.81
N LYS A 95 -1.76 7.81 -22.21
CA LYS A 95 -0.67 6.91 -21.82
C LYS A 95 -0.59 6.87 -20.29
N SER A 96 -0.93 5.73 -19.71
CA SER A 96 -1.04 5.52 -18.27
C SER A 96 0.34 5.51 -17.60
N THR A 97 0.64 6.56 -16.86
CA THR A 97 1.64 6.55 -15.78
C THR A 97 0.92 6.37 -14.44
N PRO A 98 1.54 5.74 -13.44
CA PRO A 98 0.88 5.37 -12.18
C PRO A 98 0.34 6.56 -11.36
N GLU A 99 0.77 7.80 -11.61
CA GLU A 99 0.19 9.02 -11.00
C GLU A 99 -1.13 9.47 -11.64
N THR A 100 -1.52 8.89 -12.79
CA THR A 100 -2.72 9.28 -13.53
C THR A 100 -3.98 8.68 -12.91
N PHE A 101 -3.89 7.53 -12.24
CA PHE A 101 -5.05 6.78 -11.76
C PHE A 101 -5.87 7.53 -10.69
N ASP A 102 -5.23 8.14 -9.70
CA ASP A 102 -5.92 8.96 -8.67
C ASP A 102 -6.63 10.17 -9.28
N LYS A 103 -5.98 10.85 -10.23
CA LYS A 103 -6.58 11.99 -10.94
C LYS A 103 -7.74 11.57 -11.83
N THR A 104 -7.62 10.42 -12.49
CA THR A 104 -8.69 9.87 -13.34
C THR A 104 -9.89 9.44 -12.51
N ILE A 105 -9.72 8.80 -11.35
CA ILE A 105 -10.83 8.41 -10.47
C ILE A 105 -11.60 9.62 -9.94
N HIS A 106 -10.91 10.64 -9.44
CA HIS A 106 -11.59 11.82 -8.92
C HIS A 106 -12.32 12.59 -10.03
N TYR A 107 -11.74 12.64 -11.24
CA TYR A 107 -12.38 13.27 -12.39
C TYR A 107 -13.60 12.50 -12.89
N THR A 108 -13.55 11.16 -12.98
CA THR A 108 -14.70 10.36 -13.39
C THR A 108 -15.83 10.43 -12.36
N GLN A 109 -15.51 10.38 -11.07
CA GLN A 109 -16.49 10.58 -9.99
C GLN A 109 -17.12 11.97 -10.04
N PHE A 110 -16.33 13.01 -10.36
CA PHE A 110 -16.83 14.37 -10.54
C PHE A 110 -17.78 14.47 -11.73
N LEU A 111 -17.42 13.89 -12.88
CA LEU A 111 -18.29 13.87 -14.07
C LEU A 111 -19.58 13.09 -13.83
N GLN A 112 -19.51 11.97 -13.10
CA GLN A 112 -20.69 11.17 -12.77
C GLN A 112 -21.65 11.93 -11.85
N LYS A 113 -21.14 12.57 -10.78
CA LYS A 113 -21.96 13.35 -9.84
C LYS A 113 -22.58 14.59 -10.49
N ASN A 114 -21.93 15.14 -11.50
CA ASN A 114 -22.37 16.36 -12.18
C ASN A 114 -22.84 16.09 -13.62
N HIS A 115 -23.19 14.85 -13.95
CA HIS A 115 -23.52 14.44 -15.32
C HIS A 115 -24.64 15.30 -15.93
N ASP A 116 -25.68 15.59 -15.16
CA ASP A 116 -26.82 16.38 -15.61
C ASP A 116 -26.42 17.84 -15.90
N ILE A 117 -25.53 18.41 -15.09
CA ILE A 117 -24.99 19.76 -15.29
C ILE A 117 -24.12 19.79 -16.55
N VAL A 118 -23.23 18.81 -16.70
CA VAL A 118 -22.32 18.68 -17.85
C VAL A 118 -23.12 18.56 -19.14
N LYS A 119 -24.15 17.70 -19.15
CA LYS A 119 -25.02 17.47 -20.31
C LYS A 119 -25.76 18.74 -20.74
N LEU A 120 -26.37 19.44 -19.79
CA LEU A 120 -27.12 20.67 -20.12
C LEU A 120 -26.18 21.81 -20.58
N LEU A 121 -24.96 21.88 -20.04
CA LEU A 121 -23.96 22.84 -20.51
C LEU A 121 -23.41 22.47 -21.89
N SER A 122 -23.24 21.17 -22.21
CA SER A 122 -22.84 20.72 -23.56
C SER A 122 -23.93 20.97 -24.60
N ASP A 123 -25.20 20.97 -24.19
CA ASP A 123 -26.35 21.32 -25.03
C ASP A 123 -26.48 22.84 -25.29
N GLY A 124 -25.51 23.64 -24.83
CA GLY A 124 -25.44 25.09 -25.07
C GLY A 124 -26.32 25.93 -24.14
N ARG A 125 -26.85 25.36 -23.05
CA ARG A 125 -27.64 26.12 -22.07
C ARG A 125 -26.75 27.01 -21.20
N THR A 126 -27.31 28.15 -20.76
CA THR A 126 -26.60 29.04 -19.84
C THR A 126 -26.59 28.48 -18.42
N THR A 127 -25.60 28.87 -17.62
CA THR A 127 -25.46 28.44 -16.22
C THR A 127 -26.72 28.70 -15.39
N ASP A 128 -27.41 29.81 -15.66
CA ASP A 128 -28.64 30.19 -14.97
C ASP A 128 -29.82 29.26 -15.32
N GLN A 129 -29.93 28.87 -16.59
CA GLN A 129 -30.95 27.93 -17.04
C GLN A 129 -30.73 26.54 -16.44
N VAL A 130 -29.47 26.08 -16.40
CA VAL A 130 -29.12 24.78 -15.81
C VAL A 130 -29.38 24.77 -14.30
N ALA A 131 -29.05 25.85 -13.60
CA ALA A 131 -29.33 25.99 -12.17
C ALA A 131 -30.83 25.93 -11.87
N GLN A 132 -31.66 26.61 -12.67
CA GLN A 132 -33.11 26.56 -12.54
C GLN A 132 -33.70 25.19 -12.87
N MET A 133 -33.23 24.53 -13.94
CA MET A 133 -33.73 23.22 -14.36
C MET A 133 -33.39 22.10 -13.37
N LEU A 134 -32.22 22.16 -12.73
CA LEU A 134 -31.76 21.13 -11.79
C LEU A 134 -32.03 21.49 -10.32
N ASN A 135 -32.69 22.62 -10.05
CA ASN A 135 -32.89 23.15 -8.71
C ASN A 135 -31.59 23.23 -7.90
N LYS A 136 -30.52 23.72 -8.55
CA LYS A 136 -29.17 23.86 -7.99
C LYS A 136 -28.80 25.33 -7.88
N SER A 137 -27.78 25.63 -7.07
CA SER A 137 -27.28 27.01 -7.00
C SER A 137 -26.52 27.37 -8.28
N ILE A 138 -26.66 28.61 -8.75
CA ILE A 138 -25.90 29.13 -9.91
C ILE A 138 -24.39 28.95 -9.68
N ARG A 139 -23.94 29.16 -8.44
CA ARG A 139 -22.54 28.99 -8.02
C ARG A 139 -22.03 27.56 -8.16
N GLU A 140 -22.88 26.56 -7.90
CA GLU A 140 -22.54 25.14 -8.07
C GLU A 140 -22.37 24.80 -9.57
N VAL A 141 -23.29 25.25 -10.41
CA VAL A 141 -23.21 25.07 -11.86
C VAL A 141 -22.00 25.79 -12.45
N GLU A 142 -21.71 27.00 -11.98
CA GLU A 142 -20.54 27.78 -12.41
C GLU A 142 -19.23 27.10 -12.02
N MET A 143 -19.14 26.57 -10.79
CA MET A 143 -17.97 25.81 -10.34
C MET A 143 -17.71 24.61 -11.25
N VAL A 144 -18.77 23.87 -11.61
CA VAL A 144 -18.66 22.72 -12.49
C VAL A 144 -18.22 23.15 -13.90
N SER A 145 -18.80 24.21 -14.45
CA SER A 145 -18.42 24.76 -15.76
C SER A 145 -16.95 25.16 -15.82
N ARG A 146 -16.42 25.79 -14.76
CA ARG A 146 -15.00 26.21 -14.69
C ARG A 146 -14.05 25.01 -14.63
N LEU A 147 -14.42 23.95 -13.93
CA LEU A 147 -13.61 22.72 -13.84
C LEU A 147 -13.58 21.93 -15.15
N LEU A 148 -14.61 22.06 -15.99
CA LEU A 148 -14.67 21.43 -17.31
C LEU A 148 -13.87 22.18 -18.38
N LYS A 149 -13.71 23.49 -18.22
CA LYS A 149 -12.98 24.38 -19.16
C LYS A 149 -11.52 24.61 -18.76
N GLY A 150 -11.07 23.98 -17.66
CA GLY A 150 -9.69 24.06 -17.17
C GLY A 150 -8.67 23.52 -18.15
#